data_AF-A0A1E5QW91-F1
#
_entry.id   AF-A0A1E5QW91-F1
#
_cell.length_a   1.000
_cell.length_b   1.000
_cell.length_c   1.000
_cell.angle_alpha   90.00
_cell.angle_beta   90.00
_cell.angle_gamma   90.00
#
_symmetry.space_group_name_H-M   'P 1'
#
loop_
_entity.id
_entity.type
_entity.pdbx_description
1 polymer ?
#
loop_
_entity_poly.entity_id
_entity_poly.type
_entity_poly.pdbx_seq_one_letter_code
_entity_poly.pdbx_strand_id
1 'polypeptide(L)'
;MIWLFNSISYKLRLHLSKYFHSFTSYQLLKRNIFKYKHNTFFIFVLLTLQFILGCENNPLIRLEGLADVPSLDNEEIIRSLGEKDDLGVCNSENHLISDENTNIYELNTTEYLVEIFCFVGAYQGSYQYLFYDANQAEHLISTLSFTVFEERGGSLQIGETSLLTGALEFDPETEQLMVDRKARGLGDCGSYATYQWQDDNFTLVEYRYKGQCDGVYIPVEEYPLIYP
;
A
#
# COMPACT_ATOMS: atom_id res chain seq x y z
N MET A 1 -55.30 20.81 -10.30
CA MET A 1 -54.82 22.19 -10.11
C MET A 1 -53.34 22.16 -10.55
N ILE A 2 -52.93 22.12 -11.83
CA ILE A 2 -53.11 22.96 -13.04
C ILE A 2 -52.74 24.44 -12.82
N TRP A 3 -51.90 24.96 -13.74
CA TRP A 3 -51.47 26.35 -14.05
C TRP A 3 -50.11 26.74 -13.40
N LEU A 4 -49.02 27.16 -14.07
CA LEU A 4 -48.63 27.61 -15.44
C LEU A 4 -47.08 27.63 -15.49
N PHE A 5 -46.31 27.11 -16.46
CA PHE A 5 -46.03 27.50 -17.85
C PHE A 5 -45.66 28.97 -18.18
N ASN A 6 -44.41 29.10 -18.67
CA ASN A 6 -43.88 29.97 -19.73
C ASN A 6 -43.78 31.49 -19.55
N SER A 7 -42.59 32.04 -19.84
CA SER A 7 -42.42 33.24 -20.70
C SER A 7 -40.95 33.66 -20.94
N ILE A 8 -40.51 33.55 -22.22
CA ILE A 8 -39.69 34.53 -23.00
C ILE A 8 -38.18 34.63 -22.64
N SER A 9 -37.18 34.18 -23.43
CA SER A 9 -36.85 34.32 -24.87
C SER A 9 -36.69 35.76 -25.37
N TYR A 10 -35.53 36.42 -25.15
CA TYR A 10 -35.01 37.49 -26.03
C TYR A 10 -33.54 37.84 -25.66
N LYS A 11 -32.57 37.40 -26.48
CA LYS A 11 -31.45 38.26 -26.96
C LYS A 11 -30.64 37.54 -28.03
N LEU A 12 -31.03 37.80 -29.28
CA LEU A 12 -30.26 37.56 -30.49
C LEU A 12 -29.39 38.80 -30.78
N ARG A 13 -28.35 38.61 -31.63
CA ARG A 13 -27.49 39.60 -32.34
C ARG A 13 -26.25 40.07 -31.56
N LEU A 14 -25.02 40.10 -32.11
CA LEU A 14 -24.50 40.06 -33.49
C LEU A 14 -22.97 39.80 -33.42
N HIS A 15 -22.43 38.92 -34.26
CA HIS A 15 -21.26 39.29 -35.07
C HIS A 15 -21.21 38.45 -36.35
N LEU A 16 -21.25 39.16 -37.46
CA LEU A 16 -21.36 38.69 -38.84
C LEU A 16 -19.98 38.55 -39.49
N SER A 17 -19.89 37.57 -40.39
CA SER A 17 -19.42 37.68 -41.78
C SER A 17 -17.97 38.12 -42.07
N LYS A 18 -17.24 37.23 -42.74
CA LYS A 18 -16.48 37.41 -44.01
C LYS A 18 -15.75 36.07 -44.23
N TYR A 19 -16.03 35.27 -45.26
CA TYR A 19 -15.62 35.53 -46.65
C TYR A 19 -16.50 34.78 -47.64
N PHE A 20 -16.64 35.40 -48.81
CA PHE A 20 -17.59 35.15 -49.88
C PHE A 20 -16.84 34.67 -51.14
N HIS A 21 -17.48 33.76 -51.88
CA HIS A 21 -17.44 33.51 -53.35
C HIS A 21 -16.16 33.14 -54.13
N SER A 22 -16.27 32.04 -54.90
CA SER A 22 -16.33 32.03 -56.39
C SER A 22 -16.43 30.57 -56.89
N PHE A 23 -17.60 30.05 -57.27
CA PHE A 23 -18.22 30.03 -58.62
C PHE A 23 -17.43 29.34 -59.77
N THR A 24 -18.10 28.32 -60.33
CA THR A 24 -18.06 27.77 -61.72
C THR A 24 -16.79 27.15 -62.31
N SER A 25 -16.87 25.86 -62.67
CA SER A 25 -17.13 25.46 -64.08
C SER A 25 -17.30 23.94 -64.23
N TYR A 26 -18.49 23.54 -64.67
CA TYR A 26 -18.76 22.22 -65.24
C TYR A 26 -18.37 22.23 -66.72
N GLN A 27 -17.87 21.09 -67.19
CA GLN A 27 -17.61 20.70 -68.58
C GLN A 27 -16.41 21.33 -69.28
N LEU A 28 -15.35 20.53 -69.42
CA LEU A 28 -14.64 20.25 -70.69
C LEU A 28 -13.39 19.42 -70.36
N LEU A 29 -13.46 18.10 -70.53
CA LEU A 29 -12.55 17.36 -71.41
C LEU A 29 -12.86 15.86 -71.36
N LYS A 30 -13.64 15.42 -72.34
CA LYS A 30 -13.48 14.10 -72.94
C LYS A 30 -12.03 14.01 -73.45
N ARG A 31 -11.21 13.15 -72.86
CA ARG A 31 -10.17 12.38 -73.56
C ARG A 31 -9.47 11.43 -72.58
N ASN A 32 -9.14 10.25 -73.09
CA ASN A 32 -8.37 9.17 -72.45
C ASN A 32 -9.18 8.15 -71.65
N ILE A 33 -10.22 7.62 -72.28
CA ILE A 33 -10.53 6.19 -72.20
C ILE A 33 -9.43 5.49 -73.01
N PHE A 34 -8.42 4.91 -72.37
CA PHE A 34 -7.64 3.74 -72.79
C PHE A 34 -6.43 3.61 -71.85
N LYS A 35 -6.25 2.42 -71.27
CA LYS A 35 -5.19 2.00 -70.33
C LYS A 35 -5.48 2.16 -68.83
N TYR A 36 -6.55 1.56 -68.34
CA TYR A 36 -6.61 1.17 -66.92
C TYR A 36 -7.44 -0.11 -66.77
N LYS A 37 -6.91 -1.24 -67.25
CA LYS A 37 -7.57 -2.56 -67.10
C LYS A 37 -6.64 -3.68 -66.63
N HIS A 38 -5.44 -3.34 -66.14
CA HIS A 38 -4.48 -4.34 -65.67
C HIS A 38 -3.96 -4.11 -64.25
N ASN A 39 -4.52 -3.14 -63.51
CA ASN A 39 -4.03 -2.74 -62.19
C ASN A 39 -5.03 -2.99 -61.04
N THR A 40 -6.15 -3.67 -61.32
CA THR A 40 -7.17 -3.98 -60.30
C THR A 40 -6.98 -5.37 -59.68
N PHE A 41 -6.18 -6.24 -60.30
CA PHE A 41 -5.90 -7.57 -59.75
C PHE A 41 -4.79 -7.53 -58.68
N PHE A 42 -3.79 -6.66 -58.82
CA PHE A 42 -2.70 -6.53 -57.87
C PHE A 42 -3.10 -5.89 -56.53
N ILE A 43 -4.08 -4.99 -56.55
CA ILE A 43 -4.55 -4.31 -55.33
C ILE A 43 -5.38 -5.24 -54.44
N PHE A 44 -6.14 -6.18 -55.04
CA PHE A 44 -6.90 -7.17 -54.27
C PHE A 44 -6.01 -8.24 -53.63
N VAL A 45 -4.94 -8.67 -54.30
CA VAL A 45 -3.98 -9.65 -53.75
C VAL A 45 -3.15 -9.07 -52.61
N LEU A 46 -2.79 -7.78 -52.66
CA LEU A 46 -2.07 -7.11 -51.57
C LEU A 46 -2.94 -6.89 -50.31
N LEU A 47 -4.24 -6.61 -50.48
CA LEU A 47 -5.16 -6.43 -49.35
C LEU A 47 -5.50 -7.76 -48.64
N THR A 48 -5.50 -8.89 -49.35
CA THR A 48 -5.67 -10.20 -48.72
C THR A 48 -4.41 -10.71 -48.03
N LEU A 49 -3.22 -10.23 -48.41
CA LEU A 49 -1.95 -10.66 -47.78
C LEU A 49 -1.74 -10.04 -46.40
N GLN A 50 -2.33 -8.87 -46.11
CA GLN A 50 -2.31 -8.27 -44.76
C GLN A 50 -3.24 -8.98 -43.77
N PHE A 51 -4.21 -9.77 -44.24
CA PHE A 51 -5.10 -10.55 -43.37
C PHE A 51 -4.53 -11.91 -42.95
N ILE A 52 -3.50 -12.43 -43.65
CA ILE A 52 -2.93 -13.76 -43.36
C ILE A 52 -1.61 -13.65 -42.56
N LEU A 53 -0.96 -12.49 -42.55
CA LEU A 53 0.25 -12.22 -41.75
C LEU A 53 0.00 -11.35 -40.50
N GLY A 54 -1.27 -11.10 -40.16
CA GLY A 54 -1.67 -10.38 -38.95
C GLY A 54 -1.88 -11.31 -37.75
N CYS A 55 -0.93 -12.20 -37.46
CA CYS A 55 -0.87 -12.77 -36.12
C CYS A 55 -0.13 -11.78 -35.22
N GLU A 56 -0.84 -11.37 -34.16
CA GLU A 56 -0.26 -11.09 -32.86
C GLU A 56 0.59 -9.83 -32.76
N ASN A 57 -0.07 -8.67 -32.71
CA ASN A 57 0.39 -7.49 -31.98
C ASN A 57 -0.80 -6.56 -31.76
N ASN A 58 -1.75 -7.00 -30.92
CA ASN A 58 -2.79 -6.11 -30.40
C ASN A 58 -2.28 -5.56 -29.06
N PRO A 59 -1.80 -4.29 -28.99
CA PRO A 59 -1.26 -3.74 -27.75
C PRO A 59 -2.35 -3.43 -26.71
N LEU A 60 -3.62 -3.64 -27.06
CA LEU A 60 -4.76 -3.34 -26.19
C LEU A 60 -5.18 -4.50 -25.26
N ILE A 61 -4.54 -5.67 -25.34
CA ILE A 61 -4.84 -6.82 -24.44
C ILE A 61 -3.89 -6.85 -23.23
N ARG A 62 -2.88 -5.97 -23.15
CA ARG A 62 -1.90 -5.97 -22.05
C ARG A 62 -2.28 -5.12 -20.82
N LEU A 63 -3.41 -4.43 -20.84
CA LEU A 63 -3.84 -3.54 -19.74
C LEU A 63 -4.93 -4.13 -18.84
N GLU A 64 -5.42 -5.34 -19.12
CA GLU A 64 -6.40 -6.05 -18.26
C GLU A 64 -5.73 -7.04 -17.28
N GLY A 65 -4.40 -7.15 -17.30
CA GLY A 65 -3.62 -8.03 -16.41
C GLY A 65 -3.04 -7.36 -15.16
N LEU A 66 -3.54 -6.19 -14.77
CA LEU A 66 -3.27 -5.57 -13.46
C LEU A 66 -4.31 -6.00 -12.40
N ALA A 67 -5.16 -6.97 -12.73
CA ALA A 67 -6.12 -7.55 -11.80
C ALA A 67 -5.41 -8.57 -10.89
N ASP A 68 -5.40 -8.27 -9.59
CA ASP A 68 -5.01 -9.12 -8.47
C ASP A 68 -3.72 -9.91 -8.67
N VAL A 69 -2.57 -9.31 -8.30
CA VAL A 69 -1.51 -10.15 -7.74
C VAL A 69 -2.09 -10.72 -6.44
N PRO A 70 -2.33 -12.05 -6.36
CA PRO A 70 -2.89 -12.62 -5.15
C PRO A 70 -1.91 -12.36 -4.00
N SER A 71 -2.44 -11.96 -2.84
CA SER A 71 -1.68 -11.91 -1.60
C SER A 71 -1.03 -13.28 -1.37
N LEU A 72 0.20 -13.28 -0.86
CA LEU A 72 0.90 -14.50 -0.46
C LEU A 72 0.17 -15.20 0.68
N ASP A 73 0.28 -16.51 0.70
CA ASP A 73 -0.25 -17.32 1.79
C ASP A 73 0.66 -17.22 3.02
N ASN A 74 0.05 -17.20 4.22
CA ASN A 74 0.78 -17.07 5.48
C ASN A 74 1.76 -18.23 5.68
N GLU A 75 1.40 -19.45 5.25
CA GLU A 75 2.29 -20.62 5.32
C GLU A 75 3.57 -20.42 4.49
N GLU A 76 3.48 -19.72 3.35
CA GLU A 76 4.63 -19.43 2.50
C GLU A 76 5.57 -18.40 3.15
N ILE A 77 5.00 -17.35 3.75
CA ILE A 77 5.77 -16.35 4.49
C ILE A 77 6.50 -17.02 5.66
N ILE A 78 5.80 -17.81 6.48
CA ILE A 78 6.39 -18.50 7.64
C ILE A 78 7.48 -19.48 7.22
N ARG A 79 7.27 -20.25 6.15
CA ARG A 79 8.31 -21.11 5.57
C ARG A 79 9.53 -20.30 5.12
N SER A 80 9.33 -19.19 4.41
CA SER A 80 10.41 -18.32 3.94
C SER A 80 11.21 -17.72 5.10
N LEU A 81 10.57 -17.37 6.21
CA LEU A 81 11.23 -16.88 7.42
C LEU A 81 12.08 -17.99 8.07
N GLY A 82 11.55 -19.21 8.16
CA GLY A 82 12.25 -20.36 8.75
C GLY A 82 13.44 -20.87 7.93
N GLU A 83 13.46 -20.62 6.62
CA GLU A 83 14.58 -20.98 5.73
C GLU A 83 15.74 -19.97 5.77
N LYS A 84 15.53 -18.78 6.32
CA LYS A 84 16.53 -17.72 6.32
C LYS A 84 17.42 -17.81 7.55
N ASP A 85 18.67 -18.20 7.32
CA ASP A 85 19.70 -18.17 8.34
C ASP A 85 19.91 -16.73 8.85
N ASP A 86 20.19 -16.58 10.14
CA ASP A 86 20.69 -15.33 10.76
C ASP A 86 19.70 -14.14 10.79
N LEU A 87 18.38 -14.39 10.81
CA LEU A 87 17.41 -13.31 11.06
C LEU A 87 17.50 -12.73 12.49
N GLY A 88 18.16 -13.43 13.41
CA GLY A 88 18.33 -13.00 14.81
C GLY A 88 17.00 -12.82 15.56
N VAL A 89 15.96 -13.54 15.14
CA VAL A 89 14.60 -13.43 15.71
C VAL A 89 14.64 -13.77 17.20
N CYS A 90 13.99 -12.92 17.99
CA CYS A 90 13.91 -12.99 19.43
C CYS A 90 15.28 -13.02 20.13
N ASN A 91 16.30 -12.36 19.55
CA ASN A 91 17.69 -12.38 19.99
C ASN A 91 18.27 -13.80 20.14
N SER A 92 17.81 -14.73 19.31
CA SER A 92 18.19 -16.13 19.34
C SER A 92 18.42 -16.66 17.91
N GLU A 93 19.49 -17.40 17.70
CA GLU A 93 19.78 -18.08 16.43
C GLU A 93 18.87 -19.30 16.19
N ASN A 94 18.15 -19.77 17.20
CA ASN A 94 17.34 -21.00 17.14
C ASN A 94 15.88 -20.77 17.55
N HIS A 95 15.36 -19.55 17.42
CA HIS A 95 13.94 -19.31 17.66
C HIS A 95 13.11 -20.00 16.58
N LEU A 96 12.20 -20.88 16.98
CA LEU A 96 11.31 -21.56 16.05
C LEU A 96 10.20 -20.60 15.64
N ILE A 97 10.05 -20.36 14.34
CA ILE A 97 8.96 -19.58 13.75
C ILE A 97 7.87 -20.54 13.30
N SER A 98 6.63 -20.28 13.70
CA SER A 98 5.48 -21.14 13.41
C SER A 98 4.17 -20.34 13.47
N ASP A 99 3.10 -20.90 12.91
CA ASP A 99 1.77 -20.26 12.91
C ASP A 99 1.24 -19.96 14.33
N GLU A 100 1.68 -20.73 15.33
CA GLU A 100 1.25 -20.55 16.73
C GLU A 100 1.88 -19.35 17.44
N ASN A 101 2.99 -18.80 16.91
CA ASN A 101 3.69 -17.67 17.50
C ASN A 101 3.88 -16.50 16.53
N THR A 102 3.24 -16.55 15.37
CA THR A 102 3.40 -15.56 14.30
C THR A 102 2.05 -15.01 13.87
N ASN A 103 1.91 -13.69 13.93
CA ASN A 103 0.81 -12.98 13.29
C ASN A 103 1.33 -12.26 12.04
N ILE A 104 0.56 -12.28 10.95
CA ILE A 104 0.91 -11.64 9.69
C ILE A 104 -0.21 -10.68 9.33
N TYR A 105 0.18 -9.42 9.08
CA TYR A 105 -0.72 -8.36 8.65
C TYR A 105 -0.31 -7.93 7.24
N GLU A 106 -1.27 -7.93 6.32
CA GLU A 106 -1.07 -7.39 4.97
C GLU A 106 -1.00 -5.85 5.05
N LEU A 107 0.09 -5.26 4.57
CA LEU A 107 0.24 -3.81 4.41
C LEU A 107 -0.20 -3.39 3.00
N ASN A 108 0.19 -4.21 2.01
CA ASN A 108 -0.37 -4.21 0.66
C ASN A 108 -0.18 -5.59 0.03
N THR A 109 -0.48 -5.72 -1.26
CA THR A 109 -0.45 -7.00 -2.01
C THR A 109 0.87 -7.77 -1.89
N THR A 110 1.97 -7.10 -1.59
CA THR A 110 3.32 -7.66 -1.63
C THR A 110 4.14 -7.37 -0.38
N GLU A 111 3.60 -6.59 0.55
CA GLU A 111 4.29 -6.17 1.76
C GLU A 111 3.50 -6.57 2.99
N TYR A 112 4.19 -7.13 3.96
CA TYR A 112 3.59 -7.72 5.14
C TYR A 112 4.35 -7.29 6.38
N LEU A 113 3.60 -6.98 7.42
CA LEU A 113 4.11 -6.84 8.77
C LEU A 113 3.99 -8.19 9.47
N VAL A 114 5.11 -8.71 9.94
CA VAL A 114 5.16 -9.99 10.66
C VAL A 114 5.46 -9.71 12.12
N GLU A 115 4.56 -10.11 13.01
CA GLU A 115 4.74 -10.07 14.45
C GLU A 115 5.10 -11.47 14.95
N ILE A 116 6.22 -11.59 15.65
CA ILE A 116 6.68 -12.85 16.24
C ILE A 116 6.65 -12.73 17.75
N PHE A 117 5.85 -13.59 18.38
CA PHE A 117 5.86 -13.77 19.82
C PHE A 117 7.13 -14.49 20.27
N CYS A 118 7.88 -13.87 21.17
CA CYS A 118 9.16 -14.37 21.66
C CYS A 118 9.02 -15.16 22.96
N PHE A 119 8.59 -14.49 24.04
CA PHE A 119 8.46 -15.10 25.36
C PHE A 119 7.53 -14.28 26.25
N VAL A 120 7.10 -14.86 27.37
CA VAL A 120 6.38 -14.14 28.43
C VAL A 120 7.37 -13.72 29.52
N GLY A 121 7.41 -12.43 29.83
CA GLY A 121 8.10 -11.91 31.01
C GLY A 121 7.28 -12.10 32.29
N ALA A 122 7.62 -11.37 33.35
CA ALA A 122 6.88 -11.49 34.62
C ALA A 122 5.39 -11.07 34.52
N TYR A 123 5.06 -10.16 33.60
CA TYR A 123 3.75 -9.49 33.56
C TYR A 123 3.12 -9.36 32.16
N GLN A 124 3.90 -9.60 31.09
CA GLN A 124 3.49 -9.31 29.71
C GLN A 124 4.38 -10.07 28.71
N GLY A 125 3.91 -10.17 27.47
CA GLY A 125 4.66 -10.77 26.36
C GLY A 125 5.78 -9.86 25.85
N SER A 126 6.69 -10.47 25.10
CA SER A 126 7.71 -9.81 24.29
C SER A 126 7.56 -10.25 22.85
N TYR A 127 7.70 -9.30 21.93
CA TYR A 127 7.44 -9.48 20.50
C TYR A 127 8.54 -8.82 19.69
N GLN A 128 8.86 -9.40 18.54
CA GLN A 128 9.71 -8.80 17.51
C GLN A 128 8.88 -8.61 16.25
N TYR A 129 9.11 -7.52 15.52
CA TYR A 129 8.46 -7.29 14.24
C TYR A 129 9.46 -7.35 13.10
N LEU A 130 9.02 -7.90 11.98
CA LEU A 130 9.75 -7.95 10.73
C LEU A 130 8.91 -7.30 9.63
N PHE A 131 9.58 -6.62 8.70
CA PHE A 131 9.02 -6.26 7.42
C PHE A 131 9.36 -7.35 6.39
N TYR A 132 8.36 -7.79 5.63
CA TYR A 132 8.51 -8.78 4.56
C TYR A 132 8.01 -8.17 3.24
N ASP A 133 8.91 -8.00 2.26
CA ASP A 133 8.58 -7.59 0.88
C ASP A 133 8.80 -8.75 -0.10
N ALA A 134 7.69 -9.18 -0.68
CA ALA A 134 7.56 -10.28 -1.60
C ALA A 134 8.04 -9.99 -3.04
N ASN A 135 8.19 -8.71 -3.42
CA ASN A 135 8.53 -8.33 -4.79
C ASN A 135 9.97 -8.67 -5.19
N GLN A 136 10.83 -8.92 -4.22
CA GLN A 136 12.23 -9.23 -4.44
C GLN A 136 12.43 -10.72 -4.69
N ALA A 137 13.39 -11.07 -5.55
CA ALA A 137 13.64 -12.47 -5.98
C ALA A 137 14.01 -13.44 -4.83
N GLU A 138 14.42 -12.93 -3.67
CA GLU A 138 14.71 -13.72 -2.46
C GLU A 138 13.84 -13.32 -1.26
N HIS A 139 12.83 -12.48 -1.49
CA HIS A 139 12.08 -11.74 -0.48
C HIS A 139 12.99 -10.87 0.42
N LEU A 140 12.68 -9.58 0.50
CA LEU A 140 13.38 -8.72 1.45
C LEU A 140 12.74 -8.91 2.82
N ILE A 141 13.54 -9.35 3.79
CA ILE A 141 13.12 -9.51 5.19
C ILE A 141 14.01 -8.61 6.04
N SER A 142 13.39 -7.70 6.79
CA SER A 142 14.12 -6.74 7.64
C SER A 142 13.56 -6.76 9.06
N THR A 143 14.42 -6.90 10.05
CA THR A 143 14.05 -6.67 11.46
C THR A 143 13.77 -5.21 11.69
N LEU A 144 12.64 -4.91 12.33
CA LEU A 144 12.25 -3.54 12.69
C LEU A 144 12.89 -3.12 14.01
N SER A 145 13.18 -1.82 14.13
CA SER A 145 13.66 -1.17 15.34
C SER A 145 12.66 -0.09 15.75
N PHE A 146 12.50 0.08 17.04
CA PHE A 146 11.56 1.02 17.62
C PHE A 146 12.28 2.00 18.53
N THR A 147 12.02 3.29 18.31
CA THR A 147 12.36 4.32 19.29
C THR A 147 11.54 4.09 20.55
N VAL A 148 12.22 4.02 21.69
CA VAL A 148 11.63 3.80 23.01
C VAL A 148 12.20 4.78 24.02
N PHE A 149 11.47 4.99 25.12
CA PHE A 149 12.01 5.61 26.32
C PHE A 149 12.23 4.56 27.41
N GLU A 150 13.41 4.56 28.00
CA GLU A 150 13.78 3.70 29.10
C GLU A 150 14.13 4.52 30.34
N GLU A 151 13.72 4.05 31.51
CA GLU A 151 14.15 4.64 32.77
C GLU A 151 15.55 4.17 33.13
N ARG A 152 16.51 5.10 33.14
CA ARG A 152 17.89 4.86 33.54
C ARG A 152 18.32 5.93 34.55
N GLY A 153 18.70 5.48 35.75
CA GLY A 153 19.14 6.37 36.82
C GLY A 153 18.08 7.39 37.28
N GLY A 154 16.80 7.04 37.22
CA GLY A 154 15.67 7.91 37.60
C GLY A 154 15.31 8.97 36.56
N SER A 155 15.77 8.81 35.32
CA SER A 155 15.42 9.68 34.18
C SER A 155 15.03 8.84 32.98
N LEU A 156 14.08 9.35 32.18
CA LEU A 156 13.76 8.76 30.89
C LEU A 156 14.85 9.11 29.87
N GLN A 157 15.33 8.09 29.16
CA GLN A 157 16.34 8.22 28.11
C GLN A 157 15.79 7.60 26.83
N ILE A 158 16.03 8.26 25.70
CA ILE A 158 15.68 7.72 24.38
C ILE A 158 16.65 6.58 24.05
N GLY A 159 16.11 5.49 23.51
CA GLY A 159 16.86 4.35 23.01
C GLY A 159 16.16 3.71 21.83
N GLU A 160 16.75 2.63 21.34
CA GLU A 160 16.25 1.83 20.23
C GLU A 160 16.21 0.37 20.66
N THR A 161 15.19 -0.37 20.22
CA THR A 161 15.04 -1.80 20.50
C THR A 161 14.36 -2.52 19.34
N SER A 162 14.74 -3.76 19.07
CA SER A 162 14.01 -4.67 18.17
C SER A 162 12.91 -5.47 18.89
N LEU A 163 12.87 -5.40 20.23
CA LEU A 163 11.87 -6.09 21.05
C LEU A 163 10.95 -5.10 21.73
N LEU A 164 9.66 -5.28 21.50
CA LEU A 164 8.60 -4.59 22.22
C LEU A 164 8.01 -5.51 23.29
N THR A 165 7.62 -4.94 24.43
CA THR A 165 7.00 -5.67 25.53
C THR A 165 5.73 -4.97 25.97
N GLY A 166 4.65 -5.71 26.18
CA GLY A 166 3.36 -5.12 26.54
C GLY A 166 2.18 -5.93 26.03
N ALA A 167 1.02 -5.29 26.01
CA ALA A 167 -0.07 -5.64 25.09
C ALA A 167 0.08 -4.77 23.84
N LEU A 168 0.08 -5.41 22.67
CA LEU A 168 0.31 -4.75 21.39
C LEU A 168 -0.94 -4.92 20.53
N GLU A 169 -1.26 -3.88 19.78
CA GLU A 169 -2.39 -3.86 18.86
C GLU A 169 -1.99 -3.10 17.61
N PHE A 170 -1.96 -3.80 16.47
CA PHE A 170 -1.78 -3.20 15.16
C PHE A 170 -3.13 -3.06 14.47
N ASP A 171 -3.46 -1.84 14.06
CA ASP A 171 -4.63 -1.54 13.24
C ASP A 171 -4.20 -1.41 11.77
N PRO A 172 -4.56 -2.36 10.88
CA PRO A 172 -4.18 -2.31 9.47
C PRO A 172 -4.90 -1.21 8.69
N GLU A 173 -6.02 -0.65 9.19
CA GLU A 173 -6.71 0.45 8.49
C GLU A 173 -6.00 1.80 8.67
N THR A 174 -5.41 2.01 9.85
CA THR A 174 -4.66 3.24 10.18
C THR A 174 -3.15 3.04 10.11
N GLU A 175 -2.70 1.79 9.97
CA GLU A 175 -1.31 1.35 10.05
C GLU A 175 -0.61 1.82 11.33
N GLN A 176 -1.35 1.81 12.44
CA GLN A 176 -0.85 2.21 13.75
C GLN A 176 -0.60 0.99 14.64
N LEU A 177 0.56 0.97 15.29
CA LEU A 177 0.88 0.02 16.34
C LEU A 177 0.81 0.72 17.71
N MET A 178 -0.09 0.27 18.56
CA MET A 178 -0.23 0.73 19.94
C MET A 178 0.41 -0.27 20.90
N VAL A 179 1.09 0.23 21.93
CA VAL A 179 1.85 -0.59 22.89
C VAL A 179 1.58 -0.15 24.32
N ASP A 180 0.88 -1.00 25.06
CA ASP A 180 0.57 -0.85 26.47
C ASP A 180 1.58 -1.63 27.31
N ARG A 181 2.54 -0.92 27.89
CA ARG A 181 3.60 -1.54 28.68
C ARG A 181 3.36 -1.34 30.17
N LYS A 182 3.36 -2.42 30.94
CA LYS A 182 3.29 -2.39 32.41
C LYS A 182 4.69 -2.37 32.99
N ALA A 183 4.91 -1.53 34.01
CA ALA A 183 6.15 -1.59 34.79
C ALA A 183 6.12 -2.69 35.87
N ARG A 184 4.92 -3.08 36.32
CA ARG A 184 4.70 -4.20 37.26
C ARG A 184 3.32 -4.83 37.07
N GLY A 185 3.10 -5.99 37.69
CA GLY A 185 1.87 -6.79 37.51
C GLY A 185 0.55 -6.08 37.83
N LEU A 186 0.56 -5.06 38.69
CA LEU A 186 -0.64 -4.27 38.99
C LEU A 186 -1.07 -3.34 37.84
N GLY A 187 -0.16 -3.01 36.92
CA GLY A 187 -0.46 -2.11 35.80
C GLY A 187 -0.83 -0.68 36.21
N ASP A 188 -0.50 -0.26 37.42
CA ASP A 188 -0.75 1.09 37.95
C ASP A 188 0.32 2.11 37.51
N CYS A 189 1.35 1.66 36.80
CA CYS A 189 2.44 2.45 36.25
C CYS A 189 3.00 1.73 35.02
N GLY A 190 3.61 2.48 34.11
CA GLY A 190 4.04 1.95 32.82
C GLY A 190 4.13 3.02 31.74
N SER A 191 4.01 2.60 30.48
CA SER A 191 3.99 3.48 29.33
C SER A 191 2.94 3.08 28.31
N TYR A 192 2.52 4.07 27.53
CA TYR A 192 1.73 3.92 26.31
C TYR A 192 2.55 4.47 25.16
N ALA A 193 2.65 3.74 24.06
CA ALA A 193 3.31 4.22 22.86
C ALA A 193 2.44 3.97 21.63
N THR A 194 2.39 4.94 20.73
CA THR A 194 1.78 4.79 19.42
C THR A 194 2.86 4.99 18.37
N TYR A 195 2.95 4.05 17.45
CA TYR A 195 3.84 4.08 16.31
C TYR A 195 3.03 4.14 15.02
N GLN A 196 3.47 4.94 14.06
CA GLN A 196 2.89 5.01 12.72
C GLN A 196 3.80 4.25 11.75
N TRP A 197 3.21 3.37 10.95
CA TRP A 197 3.90 2.79 9.80
C TRP A 197 4.17 3.87 8.75
N GLN A 198 5.43 4.00 8.32
CA GLN A 198 5.87 4.92 7.29
C GLN A 198 7.25 4.50 6.75
N ASP A 199 7.44 4.55 5.43
CA ASP A 199 8.72 4.28 4.77
C ASP A 199 9.33 2.93 5.21
N ASP A 200 8.52 1.87 5.16
CA ASP A 200 8.85 0.49 5.51
C ASP A 200 9.33 0.29 6.96
N ASN A 201 8.95 1.20 7.87
CA ASN A 201 9.33 1.15 9.27
C ASN A 201 8.28 1.81 10.18
N PHE A 202 8.49 1.71 11.49
CA PHE A 202 7.67 2.38 12.50
C PHE A 202 8.34 3.65 13.02
N THR A 203 7.60 4.76 12.95
CA THR A 203 7.98 6.02 13.58
C THR A 203 7.17 6.21 14.86
N LEU A 204 7.82 6.47 15.99
CA LEU A 204 7.13 6.84 17.22
C LEU A 204 6.39 8.17 16.99
N VAL A 205 5.10 8.23 17.30
CA VAL A 205 4.26 9.43 17.16
C VAL A 205 3.60 9.84 18.47
N GLU A 206 3.55 8.96 19.46
CA GLU A 206 3.08 9.33 20.79
C GLU A 206 3.77 8.46 21.83
N TYR A 207 4.26 9.08 22.92
CA TYR A 207 4.71 8.35 24.10
C TYR A 207 4.18 9.01 25.37
N ARG A 208 3.53 8.21 26.20
CA ARG A 208 3.06 8.59 27.54
C ARG A 208 3.66 7.70 28.59
N TYR A 209 3.86 8.26 29.78
CA TYR A 209 4.52 7.54 30.86
C TYR A 209 4.01 7.94 32.24
N LYS A 210 3.65 6.93 33.03
CA LYS A 210 3.40 7.05 34.46
C LYS A 210 4.44 6.23 35.21
N GLY A 211 5.48 6.89 35.73
CA GLY A 211 6.52 6.23 36.52
C GLY A 211 6.16 5.98 37.98
N GLN A 212 5.15 6.66 38.52
CA GLN A 212 4.75 6.50 39.92
C GLN A 212 3.88 5.24 40.09
N CYS A 213 4.45 4.19 40.69
CA CYS A 213 3.76 2.94 41.02
C CYS A 213 3.09 3.01 42.40
N ASP A 214 2.11 3.91 42.53
CA ASP A 214 1.43 4.29 43.79
C ASP A 214 0.19 3.45 44.13
N GLY A 215 -0.15 2.46 43.30
CA GLY A 215 -1.34 1.64 43.45
C GLY A 215 -2.61 2.28 42.87
N VAL A 216 -2.50 3.45 42.23
CA VAL A 216 -3.63 4.13 41.58
C VAL A 216 -3.60 3.82 40.08
N TYR A 217 -4.60 3.07 39.63
CA TYR A 217 -4.82 2.82 38.22
C TYR A 217 -5.51 4.03 37.57
N ILE A 218 -5.01 4.42 36.40
CA ILE A 218 -5.68 5.29 35.44
C ILE A 218 -5.49 4.66 34.04
N PRO A 219 -6.39 4.94 33.08
CA PRO A 219 -6.20 4.51 31.69
C PRO A 219 -4.86 4.99 31.12
N VAL A 220 -4.28 4.21 30.20
CA VAL A 220 -2.94 4.49 29.67
C VAL A 220 -2.90 5.74 28.79
N GLU A 221 -4.03 6.07 28.17
CA GLU A 221 -4.29 7.28 27.40
C GLU A 221 -4.38 8.54 28.28
N GLU A 222 -4.55 8.36 29.60
CA GLU A 222 -4.51 9.44 30.59
C GLU A 222 -3.12 9.62 31.21
N TYR A 223 -2.14 8.78 30.87
CA TYR A 223 -0.76 8.97 31.32
C TYR A 223 -0.20 10.30 30.79
N PRO A 224 0.70 10.96 31.56
CA PRO A 224 1.38 12.16 31.10
C PRO A 224 2.07 11.98 29.75
N LEU A 225 1.79 12.89 28.81
CA LEU A 225 2.43 12.94 27.50
C LEU A 225 3.90 13.39 27.63
N ILE A 226 4.81 12.62 27.06
CA ILE A 226 6.26 12.87 27.07
C ILE A 226 6.78 13.23 25.68
N TYR A 227 6.24 12.58 24.64
CA TYR A 227 6.65 12.77 23.25
C TYR A 227 5.42 12.80 22.32
N PRO A 228 5.31 13.79 21.41
CA PRO A 228 4.27 13.89 20.39
C PRO A 228 4.75 13.53 18.97
#